data_AF-A0A1G8XDI7-F1
#
_entry.id   AF-A0A1G8XDI7-F1
#
_cell.length_a   1.000
_cell.length_b   1.000
_cell.length_c   1.000
_cell.angle_alpha   90.00
_cell.angle_beta   90.00
_cell.angle_gamma   90.00
#
_symmetry.space_group_name_H-M   'P 1'
#
loop_
_entity.id
_entity.type
_entity.pdbx_description
1 polymer ?
#
loop_
_entity_poly.entity_id
_entity_poly.type
_entity_poly.pdbx_seq_one_letter_code
_entity_poly.pdbx_strand_id
1 'polypeptide(L)'
;MKAVFTACLALVTVCISLFFAADALYVGLFASPAELARYPWGTESGWSYLSRRHYMASGLGTALLVCLPLLLVLALQRMRWRWSRH
;
A
#
# COMPACT_ATOMS: atom_id res chain seq x y z
N MET A 1 -6.49 24.38 -8.13
CA MET A 1 -7.28 23.34 -7.42
C MET A 1 -6.91 21.90 -7.83
N LYS A 2 -6.87 21.53 -9.13
CA LYS A 2 -6.55 20.15 -9.57
C LYS A 2 -5.16 19.66 -9.13
N ALA A 3 -4.12 20.50 -9.23
CA ALA A 3 -2.76 20.12 -8.83
C ALA A 3 -2.63 19.83 -7.34
N VAL A 4 -3.25 20.67 -6.49
CA VAL A 4 -3.26 20.48 -5.02
C VAL A 4 -3.97 19.17 -4.66
N PHE A 5 -5.13 18.90 -5.27
CA PHE A 5 -5.84 17.64 -5.04
C PHE A 5 -5.01 16.40 -5.42
N THR A 6 -4.37 16.40 -6.60
CA THR A 6 -3.51 15.28 -7.03
C THR A 6 -2.29 15.12 -6.11
N ALA A 7 -1.70 16.22 -5.63
CA ALA A 7 -0.59 16.17 -4.67
C ALA A 7 -1.04 15.59 -3.32
N CYS A 8 -2.19 16.01 -2.79
CA CYS A 8 -2.76 15.45 -1.56
C CYS A 8 -3.06 13.95 -1.71
N LEU A 9 -3.69 13.55 -2.83
CA LEU A 9 -3.94 12.15 -3.13
C LEU A 9 -2.65 11.35 -3.20
N ALA A 10 -1.62 11.86 -3.89
CA ALA A 10 -0.32 11.20 -3.99
C ALA A 10 0.33 11.02 -2.62
N LEU A 11 0.31 12.07 -1.77
CA LEU A 11 0.86 12.00 -0.42
C LEU A 11 0.14 10.94 0.43
N VAL A 12 -1.20 10.95 0.44
CA VAL A 12 -2.00 9.97 1.18
C VAL A 12 -1.72 8.56 0.68
N THR A 13 -1.71 8.34 -0.64
CA THR A 13 -1.39 7.05 -1.25
C THR A 13 0.00 6.56 -0.82
N VAL A 14 1.02 7.41 -0.91
CA VAL A 14 2.39 7.05 -0.50
C VAL A 14 2.44 6.68 0.98
N CYS A 15 1.83 7.46 1.86
CA CYS A 15 1.81 7.18 3.30
C CYS A 15 1.14 5.83 3.61
N ILE A 16 -0.03 5.56 3.02
CA ILE A 16 -0.76 4.30 3.24
C ILE A 16 0.03 3.11 2.66
N SER A 17 0.60 3.24 1.46
CA SER A 17 1.43 2.20 0.86
C SER A 17 2.66 1.89 1.70
N LEU A 18 3.34 2.93 2.23
CA LEU A 18 4.49 2.74 3.12
C LEU A 18 4.09 2.07 4.44
N PHE A 19 2.95 2.43 5.02
CA PHE A 19 2.44 1.80 6.23
C PHE A 19 2.28 0.28 6.05
N PHE A 20 1.60 -0.16 4.98
CA PHE A 20 1.43 -1.59 4.70
C PHE A 20 2.73 -2.28 4.32
N ALA A 21 3.58 -1.64 3.52
CA ALA A 21 4.86 -2.22 3.10
C ALA A 21 5.82 -2.41 4.29
N ALA A 22 5.90 -1.41 5.18
CA ALA A 22 6.77 -1.46 6.35
C ALA A 22 6.35 -2.57 7.31
N ASP A 23 5.06 -2.67 7.64
CA ASP A 23 4.53 -3.75 8.48
C ASP A 23 4.77 -5.13 7.87
N ALA A 24 4.52 -5.29 6.56
CA ALA A 24 4.77 -6.53 5.82
C ALA A 24 6.24 -6.95 5.84
N LEU A 25 7.16 -5.99 5.63
CA LEU A 25 8.59 -6.21 5.65
C LEU A 25 9.09 -6.54 7.06
N TYR A 26 8.59 -5.84 8.08
CA TYR A 26 8.93 -6.10 9.47
C TYR A 26 8.58 -7.54 9.86
N VAL A 27 7.34 -7.94 9.61
CA VAL A 27 6.84 -9.29 9.93
C VAL A 27 7.53 -10.35 9.06
N GLY A 28 7.76 -10.06 7.79
CA GLY A 28 8.37 -11.00 6.84
C GLY A 28 9.83 -11.30 7.14
N LEU A 29 10.61 -10.28 7.50
CA LEU A 29 12.07 -10.36 7.60
C LEU A 29 12.58 -10.46 9.04
N PHE A 30 11.91 -9.83 10.00
CA PHE A 30 12.46 -9.61 11.34
C PHE A 30 11.67 -10.26 12.47
N ALA A 31 10.35 -10.46 12.33
CA ALA A 31 9.54 -11.01 13.41
C ALA A 31 9.91 -12.47 13.77
N SER A 32 10.16 -12.69 15.05
CA SER A 32 10.48 -14.01 15.62
C SER A 32 9.20 -14.85 15.82
N PRO A 33 9.31 -16.20 15.85
CA PRO A 33 8.15 -17.06 16.16
C PRO A 33 7.51 -16.74 17.51
N ALA A 34 8.32 -16.33 18.50
CA ALA A 34 7.86 -16.00 19.85
C ALA A 34 7.02 -14.71 19.89
N GLU A 35 7.39 -13.70 19.09
CA GLU A 35 6.58 -12.49 18.92
C GLU A 35 5.27 -12.83 18.20
N LEU A 36 5.34 -13.61 17.12
CA LEU A 36 4.16 -13.98 16.33
C LEU A 36 3.16 -14.83 17.13
N ALA A 37 3.63 -15.63 18.08
CA ALA A 37 2.78 -16.41 18.99
C ALA A 37 1.95 -15.52 19.93
N ARG A 38 2.36 -14.26 20.18
CA ARG A 38 1.59 -13.29 20.98
C ARG A 38 0.44 -12.64 20.20
N TYR A 39 0.39 -12.83 18.89
CA TYR A 39 -0.57 -12.21 17.98
C TYR A 39 -1.36 -13.26 17.17
N PRO A 40 -2.08 -14.21 17.82
CA PRO A 40 -2.72 -15.32 17.11
C PRO A 40 -3.88 -14.87 16.20
N TRP A 41 -4.47 -13.70 16.47
CA TRP A 41 -5.57 -13.12 15.71
C TRP A 41 -5.12 -12.14 14.63
N GLY A 42 -3.84 -11.77 14.63
CA GLY A 42 -3.27 -10.78 13.72
C GLY A 42 -2.36 -9.74 14.37
N THR A 43 -1.61 -9.07 13.53
CA THR A 43 -0.62 -8.01 13.81
C THR A 43 -1.28 -6.67 14.14
N GLU A 44 -0.48 -5.62 14.38
CA GLU A 44 -0.97 -4.26 14.65
C GLU A 44 -1.87 -3.68 13.54
N SER A 45 -1.72 -4.15 12.30
CA SER A 45 -2.59 -3.77 11.18
C SER A 45 -3.91 -4.55 11.11
N GLY A 46 -4.13 -5.50 12.03
CA GLY A 46 -5.40 -6.24 12.19
C GLY A 46 -5.59 -7.41 11.22
N TRP A 47 -4.51 -7.88 10.59
CA TRP A 47 -4.57 -8.89 9.54
C TRP A 47 -4.31 -10.30 10.07
N SER A 48 -5.06 -11.28 9.59
CA SER A 48 -4.87 -12.67 9.99
C SER A 48 -3.48 -13.18 9.60
N TYR A 49 -2.77 -13.73 10.59
CA TYR A 49 -1.44 -14.29 10.38
C TYR A 49 -1.54 -15.79 10.06
N LEU A 50 -1.29 -16.16 8.79
CA LEU A 50 -1.22 -17.55 8.34
C LEU A 50 0.22 -18.08 8.32
N SER A 51 1.14 -17.30 7.74
CA SER A 51 2.58 -17.56 7.71
C SER A 51 3.34 -16.28 7.38
N ARG A 52 4.62 -16.17 7.76
CA ARG A 52 5.44 -14.98 7.44
C ARG A 52 5.46 -14.64 5.95
N ARG A 53 5.63 -15.64 5.09
CA ARG A 53 5.66 -15.44 3.63
C ARG A 53 4.32 -14.94 3.10
N HIS A 54 3.22 -15.53 3.57
CA HIS A 54 1.89 -15.10 3.15
C HIS A 54 1.61 -13.67 3.62
N TYR A 55 1.95 -13.37 4.87
CA TYR A 55 1.78 -12.04 5.44
C TYR A 55 2.57 -10.97 4.67
N MET A 56 3.86 -11.24 4.42
CA MET A 56 4.73 -10.35 3.64
C MET A 56 4.19 -10.14 2.21
N ALA A 57 3.77 -11.21 1.53
CA ALA A 57 3.23 -11.12 0.18
C ALA A 57 1.92 -10.33 0.14
N SER A 58 0.99 -10.59 1.07
CA SER A 58 -0.29 -9.88 1.14
C SER A 58 -0.10 -8.41 1.48
N GLY A 59 0.80 -8.07 2.40
CA GLY A 59 1.05 -6.68 2.77
C GLY A 59 1.73 -5.88 1.67
N LEU A 60 2.73 -6.45 0.97
CA LEU A 60 3.32 -5.85 -0.22
C LEU A 60 2.31 -5.74 -1.38
N GLY A 61 1.48 -6.76 -1.57
CA GLY A 61 0.39 -6.75 -2.55
C GLY A 61 -0.58 -5.59 -2.30
N THR A 62 -1.03 -5.41 -1.07
CA THR A 62 -1.92 -4.30 -0.70
C THR A 62 -1.22 -2.95 -0.83
N ALA A 63 0.05 -2.83 -0.44
CA ALA A 63 0.82 -1.61 -0.65
C ALA A 63 0.84 -1.18 -2.13
N LEU A 64 0.93 -2.15 -3.06
CA LEU A 64 0.83 -1.91 -4.50
C LEU A 64 -0.60 -1.58 -4.94
N LEU A 65 -1.62 -2.28 -4.42
CA LEU A 65 -3.02 -2.04 -4.77
C LEU A 65 -3.48 -0.64 -4.36
N VAL A 66 -3.00 -0.13 -3.22
CA VAL A 66 -3.27 1.23 -2.75
C VAL A 66 -2.77 2.30 -3.73
N CYS A 67 -1.78 1.98 -4.57
CA CYS A 67 -1.29 2.89 -5.61
C CYS A 67 -2.23 2.99 -6.82
N LEU A 68 -3.13 2.01 -7.05
CA LEU A 68 -3.96 1.95 -8.25
C LEU A 68 -4.84 3.20 -8.48
N PRO A 69 -5.53 3.76 -7.47
CA PRO A 69 -6.34 4.97 -7.66
C PRO A 69 -5.51 6.16 -8.15
N LEU A 70 -4.29 6.34 -7.60
CA LEU A 70 -3.38 7.39 -8.03
C LEU A 70 -2.93 7.17 -9.48
N LEU A 71 -2.51 5.95 -9.82
CA LEU A 71 -2.08 5.60 -11.19
C LEU A 71 -3.21 5.83 -12.20
N LEU A 72 -4.44 5.45 -11.85
CA LEU A 72 -5.62 5.69 -12.68
C LEU A 72 -5.87 7.19 -12.91
N VAL A 73 -5.82 8.00 -11.84
CA VAL A 73 -5.96 9.47 -11.95
C VAL A 73 -4.90 10.06 -12.88
N LEU A 74 -3.63 9.65 -12.72
CA LEU A 74 -2.53 10.12 -13.57
C LEU A 74 -2.70 9.69 -15.03
N ALA A 75 -3.15 8.46 -15.28
CA ALA A 75 -3.42 7.95 -16.62
C ALA A 75 -4.54 8.73 -17.31
N LEU A 76 -5.65 8.98 -16.60
CA LEU A 76 -6.78 9.77 -17.11
C LEU A 76 -6.38 11.21 -17.43
N GLN A 77 -5.58 11.85 -16.55
CA GLN A 77 -5.05 13.20 -16.79
C GLN A 77 -4.17 13.25 -18.05
N ARG A 78 -3.30 12.25 -18.22
CA ARG A 78 -2.43 12.14 -19.40
C ARG A 78 -3.21 11.94 -20.69
N MET A 79 -4.25 11.09 -20.67
CA MET A 79 -5.12 10.92 -21.83
C MET A 79 -5.81 12.24 -22.18
N ARG A 80 -6.48 12.88 -21.22
CA ARG A 80 -7.19 14.15 -21.45
C ARG A 80 -6.31 15.25 -22.04
N TRP A 81 -5.05 15.33 -21.62
CA TRP A 81 -4.09 16.30 -22.18
C TRP A 81 -3.71 16.01 -23.64
N ARG A 82 -3.68 14.75 -24.07
CA ARG A 82 -3.46 14.38 -25.47
C ARG A 82 -4.63 14.81 -26.37
N TRP A 83 -5.87 14.62 -25.90
CA TRP A 83 -7.07 14.97 -26.66
C TRP A 83 -7.28 16.48 -26.81
N SER A 84 -6.75 17.32 -25.92
CA SER A 84 -6.88 18.79 -26.03
C SER A 84 -5.87 19.44 -26.98
N ARG A 85 -4.98 18.66 -27.61
CA ARG A 85 -3.96 19.13 -28.56
C ARG A 85 -4.30 18.82 -30.01
N HIS A 86 -5.39 18.11 -30.25
CA HIS A 86 -5.97 17.83 -31.57
C HIS A 86 -7.25 18.65 -31.74
#